data_AF-A0A1E4I358-F1
#
_entry.id   AF-A0A1E4I358-F1
#
_cell.length_a   1.000
_cell.length_b   1.000
_cell.length_c   1.000
_cell.angle_alpha   90.00
_cell.angle_beta   90.00
_cell.angle_gamma   90.00
#
_symmetry.space_group_name_H-M   'P 1'
#
loop_
_entity.id
_entity.type
_entity.pdbx_description
1 polymer ?
#
loop_
_entity_poly.entity_id
_entity_poly.type
_entity_poly.pdbx_seq_one_letter_code
_entity_poly.pdbx_strand_id
1 'polypeptide(L)' 'MRIQLDLFRSGDGRLEGTVRAPGGGGGPFTGVLDLLRVLEAIDLPALDDDPAATRDRGNDDG' A
#
# COMPACT_ATOMS: atom_id res chain seq x y z
N MET A 1 -8.71 3.92 0.24
CA MET A 1 -8.26 3.47 1.57
C MET A 1 -6.84 3.95 1.85
N ARG A 2 -6.39 4.10 3.12
CA ARG A 2 -5.03 4.58 3.46
C ARG A 2 -4.36 3.68 4.50
N ILE A 3 -3.16 3.18 4.18
CA ILE A 3 -2.27 2.48 5.11
C ILE A 3 -1.28 3.49 5.71
N GLN A 4 -0.96 3.37 7.00
CA GLN A 4 0.09 4.14 7.64
C GLN A 4 1.36 3.30 7.78
N LEU A 5 2.51 3.92 7.50
CA LEU A 5 3.83 3.30 7.58
C LEU A 5 4.71 4.13 8.51
N ASP A 6 5.21 3.50 9.56
CA ASP A 6 6.36 4.01 10.31
C ASP A 6 7.61 3.43 9.61
N LEU A 7 8.45 4.29 9.02
CA LEU A 7 9.59 3.86 8.18
C LEU A 7 10.90 4.50 8.64
N PHE A 8 11.92 3.66 8.80
CA PHE A 8 13.26 4.04 9.19
C PHE A 8 14.27 3.43 8.23
N ARG A 9 15.39 4.12 8.03
CA ARG A 9 16.55 3.58 7.32
C ARG A 9 17.59 3.16 8.36
N SER A 10 17.93 1.88 8.38
CA SER A 10 18.95 1.33 9.26
C SER A 10 20.35 1.78 8.82
N GLY A 11 21.33 1.63 9.71
CA GLY A 11 22.73 2.02 9.45
C GLY A 11 23.40 1.25 8.31
N ASP A 12 22.93 0.04 8.01
CA ASP A 12 23.36 -0.77 6.86
C ASP A 12 22.58 -0.44 5.56
N GLY A 13 21.66 0.52 5.62
CA GLY A 13 20.92 1.04 4.48
C GLY A 13 19.62 0.31 4.14
N ARG A 14 19.21 -0.69 4.93
CA ARG A 14 17.90 -1.34 4.78
C ARG A 14 16.77 -0.42 5.25
N LEU A 15 15.56 -0.73 4.78
CA LEU A 15 14.33 -0.08 5.26
C LEU A 15 13.68 -0.98 6.29
N GLU A 16 13.31 -0.42 7.43
CA GLU A 16 12.70 -1.14 8.54
C GLU A 16 11.51 -0.33 9.07
N GLY A 17 10.57 -0.99 9.73
CA GLY A 17 9.41 -0.26 10.21
C GLY A 17 8.23 -1.12 10.61
N THR A 18 7.06 -0.49 10.66
CA THR A 18 5.79 -1.14 10.98
C THR A 18 4.67 -0.61 10.09
N VAL A 19 3.85 -1.54 9.60
CA VAL A 19 2.67 -1.26 8.79
C VAL A 19 1.43 -1.28 9.67
N ARG A 20 0.54 -0.29 9.49
CA ARG A 20 -0.74 -0.20 10.20
C ARG A 20 -1.88 -0.04 9.20
N ALA A 21 -2.74 -1.05 9.14
CA ALA A 21 -3.92 -1.06 8.29
C ALA A 21 -5.18 -0.59 9.04
N PRO A 22 -6.07 0.17 8.37
CA PRO A 22 -7.39 0.45 8.91
C PRO A 22 -8.22 -0.83 8.94
N GLY A 23 -8.81 -1.18 10.10
CA GLY A 23 -9.58 -2.42 10.28
C GLY A 23 -8.82 -3.54 11.00
N GLY A 24 -7.54 -3.34 11.31
CA GLY A 24 -6.68 -4.35 11.93
C GLY A 24 -5.80 -5.06 10.91
N GLY A 25 -4.69 -5.63 11.37
CA GLY A 25 -3.65 -6.21 10.51
C GLY A 25 -2.43 -5.28 10.34
N GLY A 26 -1.46 -5.76 9.55
CA GLY A 26 -0.13 -5.17 9.46
C GLY A 26 0.84 -5.79 10.47
N GLY A 27 2.07 -5.26 10.50
CA GLY A 27 3.14 -5.84 11.29
C GLY A 27 4.49 -5.17 11.05
N PRO A 28 5.53 -5.57 11.80
CA PRO A 28 6.88 -5.10 11.57
C PRO A 28 7.42 -5.64 10.24
N PHE A 29 8.38 -4.94 9.65
CA PHE A 29 9.13 -5.42 8.50
C PHE A 29 10.61 -5.07 8.61
N THR A 30 11.46 -5.92 8.02
CA THR A 30 12.89 -5.67 7.83
C THR A 30 13.29 -5.91 6.37
N GLY A 31 13.49 -4.81 5.64
CA GLY A 31 13.79 -4.79 4.23
C GLY A 31 12.54 -4.70 3.34
N VAL A 32 12.76 -4.37 2.07
CA VAL A 32 11.69 -4.13 1.09
C VAL A 32 10.87 -5.38 0.82
N LEU A 33 11.50 -6.55 0.69
CA LEU A 33 10.78 -7.79 0.39
C LEU A 33 9.84 -8.18 1.54
N ASP A 34 10.26 -7.95 2.78
CA ASP A 34 9.45 -8.23 3.96
C ASP A 34 8.27 -7.25 4.05
N LEU A 35 8.49 -5.97 3.75
CA LEU A 35 7.43 -4.99 3.62
C LEU A 35 6.37 -5.41 2.59
N LEU A 36 6.79 -5.89 1.41
CA LEU A 36 5.86 -6.34 0.37
C LEU A 36 5.00 -7.52 0.85
N ARG A 37 5.59 -8.47 1.58
CA ARG A 37 4.85 -9.60 2.16
C ARG A 37 3.83 -9.16 3.20
N VAL A 38 4.21 -8.22 4.07
CA VAL A 38 3.29 -7.65 5.06
C VAL A 38 2.13 -6.95 4.36
N LEU A 39 2.40 -6.19 3.29
CA LEU A 39 1.36 -5.51 2.52
C LEU A 39 0.42 -6.47 1.80
N GLU A 40 0.95 -7.55 1.23
CA GLU A 40 0.16 -8.60 0.55
C GLU A 40 -0.75 -9.35 1.52
N ALA A 41 -0.32 -9.53 2.78
CA ALA A 41 -1.10 -10.21 3.81
C ALA A 41 -2.21 -9.34 4.41
N ILE A 42 -2.25 -8.04 4.13
CA ILE A 42 -3.35 -7.19 4.60
C ILE A 42 -4.54 -7.42 3.68
N ASP A 43 -5.61 -7.95 4.26
CA ASP A 43 -6.90 -8.08 3.58
C ASP A 43 -7.51 -6.68 3.47
N LEU A 44 -7.30 -6.04 2.31
CA LEU A 44 -7.85 -4.72 2.02
C LEU A 44 -9.26 -4.96 1.47
N PRO A 45 -10.33 -4.40 2.09
CA PRO A 45 -11.63 -4.38 1.43
C PRO A 45 -11.43 -3.72 0.07
N ALA A 46 -11.90 -4.39 -0.99
CA ALA A 46 -11.77 -3.91 -2.36
C ALA A 46 -12.14 -2.43 -2.40
N LEU A 47 -11.26 -1.59 -2.97
CA LEU A 47 -11.74 -0.31 -3.46
C LEU A 47 -12.85 -0.69 -4.44
N ASP A 48 -14.09 -0.30 -4.15
CA ASP A 48 -15.10 -0.22 -5.19
C ASP A 48 -14.43 0.52 -6.36
N ASP A 49 -14.20 -0.20 -7.48
CA ASP A 49 -13.64 0.35 -8.69
C ASP A 49 -14.47 1.59 -9.03
N ASP A 50 -13.92 2.79 -8.78
CA ASP A 50 -14.59 4.02 -9.10
C ASP A 50 -14.75 4.06 -10.63
N PRO A 51 -15.98 3.91 -11.16
CA PRO A 51 -16.20 3.89 -12.61
C PRO A 51 -15.84 5.24 -13.27
N ALA A 52 -15.52 6.28 -12.48
CA ALA A 52 -15.05 7.56 -13.00
C ALA A 52 -13.65 7.50 -13.63
N ALA A 53 -12.76 6.57 -13.21
CA ALA A 53 -11.41 6.47 -13.77
C ALA A 53 -11.37 5.92 -15.22
N THR A 54 -12.49 5.37 -15.72
CA THR A 54 -12.61 4.85 -17.10
C THR A 54 -13.16 5.89 -18.09
N ARG A 55 -13.75 7.00 -17.63
CA ARG A 55 -14.42 7.98 -18.52
C ARG A 55 -13.49 9.00 -19.18
N ASP A 56 -12.23 9.07 -18.78
CA ASP A 56 -11.30 10.11 -19.28
C ASP A 56 -10.51 9.69 -20.54
N ARG A 57 -10.60 8.42 -20.97
CA ARG A 57 -9.83 7.91 -22.14
C ARG A 57 -10.59 7.94 -23.47
N GLY A 58 -11.77 8.56 -23.53
CA GLY A 58 -12.69 8.43 -24.66
C GLY A 58 -13.23 9.71 -25.28
N ASN A 59 -12.67 10.89 -25.00
CA ASN A 59 -13.17 12.15 -25.58
C ASN A 59 -12.04 13.05 -26.08
N ASP A 60 -11.32 12.58 -27.09
CA ASP A 60 -10.42 13.42 -27.91
C ASP A 60 -10.59 13.13 -29.42
N ASP A 61 -11.84 12.97 -29.87
CA ASP A 61 -12.17 12.95 -31.30
C ASP A 61 -13.50 13.68 -31.53
N GLY A 62 -13.42 14.89 -32.06
CA GLY A 62 -14.56 15.72 -32.47
C GLY A 62 -14.19 17.15 -32.83
#